data_AF-A0A7C1KFW2-F1
#
_entry.id   AF-A0A7C1KFW2-F1
#
_cell.length_a   1.000
_cell.length_b   1.000
_cell.length_c   1.000
_cell.angle_alpha   90.00
_cell.angle_beta   90.00
_cell.angle_gamma   90.00
#
_symmetry.space_group_name_H-M   'P 1'
#
loop_
_entity.id
_entity.type
_entity.pdbx_description
1 polymer ?
#
loop_
_entity_poly.entity_id
_entity_poly.type
_entity_poly.pdbx_seq_one_letter_code
_entity_poly.pdbx_strand_id
1 'polypeptide(L)'
;MRTPLAAGTALLALLGTTTAAALLQPAAPPKLDPALVQKQKEQLQGHLGKAKISGVSVVETPHFLLAGTGEAGKLRAMQGPLEKLVPVVRSALALPGDEMPWAGKLAICYLPEPRDFRTFVREVLME
;
A
#
# COMPACT_ATOMS: atom_id res chain seq x y z
N MET A 1 18.85 68.31 8.24
CA MET A 1 18.74 67.67 6.91
C MET A 1 19.90 66.70 6.73
N ARG A 2 19.62 65.50 6.18
CA ARG A 2 20.53 64.42 5.74
C ARG A 2 21.20 63.54 6.81
N THR A 3 20.65 62.34 6.98
CA THR A 3 21.35 61.06 7.26
C THR A 3 22.15 60.60 6.00
N PRO A 4 23.02 59.54 5.98
CA PRO A 4 23.06 58.35 6.85
C PRO A 4 24.44 57.66 7.16
N LEU A 5 24.35 56.64 8.03
CA LEU A 5 25.05 55.34 8.14
C LEU A 5 26.57 55.17 7.92
N ALA A 6 27.22 54.56 8.92
CA ALA A 6 28.03 53.31 8.89
C ALA A 6 29.06 53.38 10.05
N ALA A 7 29.56 52.34 10.69
CA ALA A 7 29.30 50.91 10.80
C ALA A 7 30.26 50.45 11.93
N GLY A 8 29.84 49.55 12.80
CA GLY A 8 30.73 49.08 13.87
C GLY A 8 30.02 48.26 14.94
N THR A 9 29.22 47.29 14.52
CA THR A 9 28.53 46.34 15.38
C THR A 9 29.54 45.41 16.05
N ALA A 10 29.78 45.63 17.34
CA ALA A 10 30.43 44.67 18.21
C ALA A 10 29.42 43.59 18.64
N LEU A 11 29.80 42.35 18.36
CA LEU A 11 29.71 41.17 19.22
C LEU A 11 28.52 41.09 20.19
N LEU A 12 27.59 40.15 19.96
CA LEU A 12 27.09 39.29 21.04
C LEU A 12 26.35 38.08 20.48
N ALA A 13 26.99 36.92 20.66
CA ALA A 13 26.40 35.61 20.48
C ALA A 13 25.19 35.46 21.41
N LEU A 14 23.99 35.41 20.82
CA LEU A 14 22.81 34.89 21.50
C LEU A 14 22.51 33.54 20.91
N LEU A 15 22.71 32.51 21.74
CA LEU A 15 22.18 31.17 21.58
C LEU A 15 20.66 31.29 21.38
N GLY A 16 20.22 31.37 20.13
CA GLY A 16 18.84 31.14 19.76
C GLY A 16 18.66 29.64 19.57
N THR A 17 18.01 28.98 20.53
CA THR A 17 17.43 27.66 20.36
C THR A 17 16.69 27.61 19.03
N THR A 18 17.26 26.93 18.05
CA THR A 18 16.56 26.59 16.82
C THR A 18 15.46 25.59 17.21
N THR A 19 14.28 26.11 17.53
CA THR A 19 13.05 25.32 17.47
C THR A 19 12.96 24.79 16.05
N ALA A 20 13.37 23.53 15.89
CA ALA A 20 13.04 22.73 14.73
C ALA A 20 11.53 22.54 14.73
N ALA A 21 10.81 23.57 14.30
CA ALA A 21 9.50 23.41 13.68
C ALA A 21 9.75 22.70 12.35
N ALA A 22 10.08 21.42 12.43
CA ALA A 22 9.95 20.51 11.31
C ALA A 22 8.48 20.60 10.92
N LEU A 23 8.24 21.30 9.81
CA LEU A 23 6.97 21.38 9.15
C LEU A 23 6.44 19.95 9.04
N LEU A 24 5.44 19.61 9.85
CA LEU A 24 4.57 18.48 9.58
C LEU A 24 3.82 18.81 8.30
N GLN A 25 4.50 18.64 7.16
CA GLN A 25 3.83 18.52 5.89
C GLN A 25 3.04 17.21 5.96
N PRO A 26 1.72 17.23 5.75
CA PRO A 26 0.97 16.00 5.63
C PRO A 26 1.65 15.18 4.53
N ALA A 27 2.02 13.94 4.86
CA ALA A 27 2.58 13.02 3.88
C ALA A 27 1.62 12.97 2.70
N ALA A 28 2.14 13.16 1.47
CA ALA A 28 1.31 13.09 0.28
C ALA A 28 0.56 11.74 0.27
N PRO A 29 -0.74 11.73 -0.07
CA PRO A 29 -1.51 10.50 -0.09
C PRO A 29 -0.79 9.47 -0.97
N PRO A 30 -0.68 8.22 -0.51
CA PRO A 30 0.05 7.22 -1.25
C PRO A 30 -0.58 7.05 -2.64
N LYS A 31 0.28 6.91 -3.65
CA LYS A 31 -0.15 6.60 -5.03
C LYS A 31 0.20 5.15 -5.32
N LEU A 32 -0.58 4.52 -6.19
CA LEU A 32 -0.29 3.17 -6.65
C LEU A 32 1.09 3.16 -7.34
N ASP A 33 2.03 2.37 -6.82
CA ASP A 33 3.36 2.16 -7.36
C ASP A 33 3.38 0.86 -8.17
N PRO A 34 3.51 0.92 -9.52
CA PRO A 34 3.54 -0.27 -10.37
C PRO A 34 4.70 -1.23 -10.05
N ALA A 35 5.86 -0.71 -9.63
CA ALA A 35 7.00 -1.55 -9.27
C ALA A 35 6.71 -2.33 -7.98
N LEU A 36 6.04 -1.69 -7.02
CA LEU A 36 5.58 -2.35 -5.80
C LEU A 36 4.52 -3.41 -6.11
N VAL A 37 3.56 -3.13 -6.99
CA VAL A 37 2.53 -4.11 -7.40
C VAL A 37 3.17 -5.34 -8.06
N GLN A 38 4.15 -5.14 -8.93
CA GLN A 38 4.86 -6.25 -9.57
C GLN A 38 5.63 -7.09 -8.54
N LYS A 39 6.33 -6.45 -7.60
CA LYS A 39 6.99 -7.13 -6.48
C LYS A 39 5.99 -7.90 -5.61
N GLN A 40 4.83 -7.32 -5.30
CA GLN A 40 3.77 -7.99 -4.54
C GLN A 40 3.27 -9.25 -5.25
N LYS A 41 3.13 -9.20 -6.58
CA LYS A 41 2.72 -10.35 -7.39
C LYS A 41 3.75 -11.47 -7.35
N GLU A 42 5.02 -11.13 -7.48
CA GLU A 42 6.14 -12.09 -7.38
C GLU A 42 6.22 -12.71 -5.98
N GLN A 43 6.09 -11.90 -4.92
CA GLN A 43 6.04 -12.39 -3.54
C GLN A 43 4.85 -13.31 -3.32
N LEU A 44 3.67 -12.95 -3.81
CA LEU A 44 2.46 -13.76 -3.69
C LEU A 44 2.64 -15.13 -4.38
N GLN A 45 3.23 -15.15 -5.57
CA GLN A 45 3.56 -16.41 -6.26
C GLN A 45 4.62 -17.21 -5.49
N GLY A 46 5.66 -16.56 -4.97
CA GLY A 46 6.69 -17.18 -4.15
C GLY A 46 6.14 -17.82 -2.88
N HIS A 47 5.24 -17.13 -2.17
CA HIS A 47 4.57 -17.63 -0.97
C HIS A 47 3.70 -18.86 -1.27
N LEU A 48 2.94 -18.83 -2.37
CA LEU A 48 2.12 -19.96 -2.79
C LEU A 48 2.97 -21.16 -3.21
N GLY A 49 4.12 -20.91 -3.86
CA GLY A 49 5.12 -21.92 -4.18
C GLY A 49 5.76 -22.53 -2.93
N LYS A 50 6.12 -21.71 -1.93
CA LYS A 50 6.66 -22.15 -0.64
C LYS A 50 5.68 -23.06 0.10
N ALA A 51 4.40 -22.71 0.09
CA ALA A 51 3.33 -23.53 0.66
C ALA A 51 3.03 -24.81 -0.15
N LYS A 52 3.73 -25.05 -1.27
CA LYS A 52 3.55 -26.18 -2.20
C LYS A 52 2.12 -26.33 -2.72
N ILE A 53 1.43 -25.19 -2.86
CA ILE A 53 0.05 -25.14 -3.35
C ILE A 53 0.08 -25.20 -4.88
N SER A 54 -0.54 -26.22 -5.47
CA SER A 54 -0.55 -26.44 -6.91
C SER A 54 -1.81 -25.87 -7.58
N GLY A 55 -1.78 -25.70 -8.91
CA GLY A 55 -2.94 -25.22 -9.66
C GLY A 55 -3.33 -23.77 -9.33
N VAL A 56 -2.35 -22.97 -8.93
CA VAL A 56 -2.54 -21.57 -8.55
C VAL A 56 -2.64 -20.70 -9.79
N SER A 57 -3.63 -19.81 -9.84
CA SER A 57 -3.66 -18.72 -10.80
C SER A 57 -3.75 -17.38 -10.07
N VAL A 58 -3.12 -16.36 -10.67
CA VAL A 58 -3.14 -14.99 -10.17
C VAL A 58 -3.80 -14.10 -11.20
N VAL A 59 -4.77 -13.33 -10.75
CA VAL A 59 -5.57 -12.44 -11.57
C VAL A 59 -5.52 -11.05 -10.97
N GLU A 60 -5.15 -10.08 -11.78
CA GLU A 60 -4.98 -8.69 -11.35
C GLU A 60 -6.22 -7.88 -11.75
N THR A 61 -6.65 -7.03 -10.82
CA THR A 61 -7.76 -6.08 -10.98
C THR A 61 -7.26 -4.67 -10.67
N PRO A 62 -8.05 -3.60 -10.90
CA PRO A 62 -7.67 -2.25 -10.49
C PRO A 62 -7.22 -2.14 -9.03
N HIS A 63 -7.91 -2.78 -8.08
CA HIS A 63 -7.64 -2.63 -6.64
C HIS A 63 -7.05 -3.87 -5.95
N PHE A 64 -7.18 -5.05 -6.57
CA PHE A 64 -6.82 -6.33 -5.94
C PHE A 64 -5.88 -7.21 -6.78
N LEU A 65 -5.07 -8.01 -6.10
CA LEU A 65 -4.38 -9.18 -6.63
C LEU A 65 -5.09 -10.44 -6.13
N LEU A 66 -5.83 -11.11 -6.99
CA LEU A 66 -6.58 -12.32 -6.65
C LEU A 66 -5.73 -13.54 -6.97
N ALA A 67 -5.36 -14.31 -5.95
CA ALA A 67 -4.70 -15.60 -6.13
C ALA A 67 -5.59 -16.71 -5.60
N GLY A 68 -5.56 -17.89 -6.22
CA GLY A 68 -6.30 -19.02 -5.68
C GLY A 68 -6.06 -20.32 -6.41
N THR A 69 -6.50 -21.40 -5.79
CA THR A 69 -6.46 -22.75 -6.38
C THR A 69 -7.76 -23.06 -7.10
N GLY A 70 -7.63 -23.70 -8.26
CA GLY A 70 -8.76 -24.19 -9.04
C GLY A 70 -8.92 -23.49 -10.39
N GLU A 71 -10.10 -23.63 -10.98
CA GLU A 71 -10.38 -23.16 -12.32
C GLU A 71 -10.31 -21.63 -12.40
N ALA A 72 -9.43 -21.09 -13.24
CA ALA A 72 -9.22 -19.65 -13.42
C ALA A 72 -10.53 -18.89 -13.69
N GLY A 73 -11.56 -19.55 -14.22
CA GLY A 73 -12.91 -19.01 -14.39
C GLY A 73 -13.56 -18.53 -13.09
N LYS A 74 -13.37 -19.24 -11.97
CA LYS A 74 -13.94 -18.86 -10.67
C LYS A 74 -13.29 -17.61 -10.08
N LEU A 75 -11.97 -17.48 -10.22
CA LEU A 75 -11.25 -16.26 -9.82
C LEU A 75 -11.65 -15.05 -10.66
N ARG A 76 -11.84 -15.23 -11.96
CA ARG A 76 -12.34 -14.17 -12.84
C ARG A 76 -13.76 -13.73 -12.49
N ALA A 77 -14.63 -14.66 -12.11
CA ALA A 77 -16.00 -14.36 -11.69
C ALA A 77 -16.06 -13.45 -10.45
N MET A 78 -15.05 -13.48 -9.58
CA MET A 78 -15.00 -12.64 -8.37
C MET A 78 -14.57 -11.19 -8.64
N GLN A 79 -13.96 -10.87 -9.78
CA GLN A 79 -13.45 -9.52 -10.07
C GLN A 79 -14.55 -8.46 -10.05
N GLY A 80 -15.62 -8.67 -10.82
CA GLY A 80 -16.71 -7.71 -10.97
C GLY A 80 -17.40 -7.39 -9.65
N PRO A 81 -17.85 -8.40 -8.87
CA PRO A 81 -18.43 -8.17 -7.55
C PRO A 81 -17.50 -7.43 -6.57
N LEU A 82 -16.21 -7.78 -6.52
CA LEU A 82 -15.25 -7.13 -5.62
C LEU A 82 -15.01 -5.66 -6.00
N GLU A 83 -14.82 -5.38 -7.29
CA GLU A 83 -14.63 -4.02 -7.78
C GLU A 83 -15.86 -3.14 -7.57
N LYS A 84 -17.07 -3.72 -7.63
CA LYS A 84 -18.32 -2.99 -7.30
C LYS A 84 -18.43 -2.60 -5.83
N LEU A 85 -17.78 -3.33 -4.92
CA LEU A 85 -17.79 -3.00 -3.48
C LEU A 85 -16.84 -1.85 -3.13
N VAL A 86 -15.77 -1.65 -3.91
CA VAL A 86 -14.79 -0.59 -3.65
C VAL A 86 -15.44 0.80 -3.51
N PRO A 87 -16.24 1.31 -4.47
CA PRO A 87 -16.85 2.63 -4.33
C PRO A 87 -17.87 2.69 -3.18
N VAL A 88 -18.57 1.58 -2.88
CA VAL A 88 -19.55 1.52 -1.79
C VAL A 88 -18.87 1.69 -0.43
N VAL A 89 -17.80 0.92 -0.19
CA VAL A 89 -17.06 0.98 1.07
C VAL A 89 -16.32 2.30 1.20
N ARG A 90 -15.71 2.81 0.13
CA ARG A 90 -15.03 4.13 0.14
C ARG A 90 -16.00 5.26 0.46
N SER A 91 -17.20 5.24 -0.10
CA SER A 91 -18.26 6.20 0.21
C SER A 91 -18.67 6.13 1.68
N ALA A 92 -18.88 4.93 2.22
CA ALA A 92 -19.22 4.73 3.64
C ALA A 92 -18.13 5.22 4.60
N LEU A 93 -16.86 5.13 4.19
CA LEU A 93 -15.70 5.61 4.95
C LEU A 93 -15.36 7.09 4.70
N ALA A 94 -16.14 7.80 3.87
CA ALA A 94 -15.86 9.17 3.44
C ALA A 94 -14.45 9.37 2.86
N LEU A 95 -13.91 8.35 2.17
CA LEU A 95 -12.61 8.44 1.52
C LEU A 95 -12.73 9.22 0.18
N PRO A 96 -11.90 10.25 -0.06
CA PRO A 96 -11.83 10.98 -1.33
C PRO A 96 -11.65 10.04 -2.52
N GLY A 97 -12.24 10.32 -3.69
CA GLY A 97 -12.25 9.37 -4.81
C GLY A 97 -10.86 8.97 -5.35
N ASP A 98 -9.86 9.83 -5.18
CA ASP A 98 -8.49 9.70 -5.69
C ASP A 98 -7.47 9.25 -4.62
N GLU A 99 -7.88 9.15 -3.35
CA GLU A 99 -6.99 8.74 -2.27
C GLU A 99 -6.78 7.22 -2.24
N MET A 100 -5.59 6.73 -2.55
CA MET A 100 -5.30 5.31 -2.31
C MET A 100 -4.88 5.12 -0.84
N PRO A 101 -5.44 4.13 -0.12
CA PRO A 101 -5.09 3.88 1.28
C PRO A 101 -3.67 3.29 1.44
N TRP A 102 -3.11 2.71 0.38
CA TRP A 102 -1.74 2.17 0.36
C TRP A 102 -1.16 2.20 -1.07
N ALA A 103 0.17 2.16 -1.20
CA ALA A 103 0.89 2.32 -2.48
C ALA A 103 0.87 1.08 -3.41
N GLY A 104 0.01 0.10 -3.15
CA GLY A 104 -0.01 -1.20 -3.80
C GLY A 104 -1.43 -1.75 -3.97
N LYS A 105 -1.57 -3.06 -4.17
CA LYS A 105 -2.87 -3.72 -4.26
C LYS A 105 -3.08 -4.67 -3.10
N LEU A 106 -4.34 -4.85 -2.70
CA LEU A 106 -4.67 -5.86 -1.69
C LEU A 106 -4.62 -7.24 -2.31
N ALA A 107 -3.82 -8.14 -1.73
CA ALA A 107 -3.79 -9.53 -2.12
C ALA A 107 -4.94 -10.30 -1.45
N ILE A 108 -5.73 -11.03 -2.24
CA ILE A 108 -6.78 -11.92 -1.76
C ILE A 108 -6.44 -13.34 -2.20
N CYS A 109 -6.23 -14.23 -1.23
CA CYS A 109 -5.94 -15.64 -1.47
C CYS A 109 -7.20 -16.48 -1.25
N TYR A 110 -7.78 -17.01 -2.32
CA TYR A 110 -8.89 -17.95 -2.27
C TYR A 110 -8.36 -19.40 -2.26
N LEU A 111 -8.36 -20.01 -1.09
CA LEU A 111 -7.90 -21.38 -0.86
C LEU A 111 -9.08 -22.21 -0.32
N PRO A 112 -9.93 -22.79 -1.19
CA PRO A 112 -11.11 -23.53 -0.77
C PRO A 112 -10.78 -24.79 0.02
N GLU A 113 -9.61 -25.39 -0.22
CA GLU A 113 -9.17 -26.58 0.49
C GLU A 113 -8.64 -26.21 1.89
N PRO A 114 -9.24 -26.73 2.98
CA PRO A 114 -8.84 -26.37 4.35
C PRO A 114 -7.38 -26.75 4.67
N ARG A 115 -6.82 -27.74 3.98
CA ARG A 115 -5.42 -28.12 4.10
C ARG A 115 -4.50 -27.06 3.53
N ASP A 116 -4.81 -26.56 2.33
CA ASP A 116 -4.02 -25.54 1.64
C ASP A 116 -4.07 -24.23 2.40
N PHE A 117 -5.27 -23.84 2.87
CA PHE A 117 -5.43 -22.66 3.73
C PHE A 117 -4.56 -22.75 4.99
N ARG A 118 -4.66 -23.85 5.75
CA ARG A 118 -3.86 -24.02 6.98
C ARG A 118 -2.36 -24.02 6.71
N THR A 119 -1.94 -24.64 5.61
CA THR A 119 -0.53 -24.66 5.20
C THR A 119 -0.07 -23.26 4.83
N PHE A 120 -0.83 -22.52 4.02
CA PHE A 120 -0.51 -21.15 3.66
C PHE A 120 -0.36 -20.25 4.88
N VAL A 121 -1.33 -20.27 5.81
CA VAL A 121 -1.27 -19.48 7.03
C VAL A 121 -0.02 -19.80 7.84
N ARG A 122 0.31 -21.08 8.03
CA ARG A 122 1.50 -21.48 8.79
C ARG A 122 2.81 -21.06 8.11
N GLU A 123 2.93 -21.29 6.81
CA GLU A 123 4.21 -21.09 6.11
C GLU A 123 4.47 -19.63 5.73
N VAL A 124 3.44 -18.78 5.68
CA VAL A 124 3.51 -17.41 5.14
C VAL A 124 3.16 -16.35 6.18
N LEU A 125 2.18 -16.61 7.06
CA LEU A 125 1.72 -15.62 8.04
C LEU A 125 2.31 -15.79 9.45
N MET A 126 2.88 -16.96 9.74
CA MET A 126 3.49 -17.26 11.04
C MET A 126 5.03 -17.30 10.99
N GLU A 127 5.63 -16.74 9.94
CA GLU A 127 7.08 -16.46 9.90
C GLU A 127 7.48 -15.33 10.84
#